data_AF-A0A0G4JXF9-F1
#
_entry.id   AF-A0A0G4JXF9-F1
#
_cell.length_a   1.000
_cell.length_b   1.000
_cell.length_c   1.000
_cell.angle_alpha   90.00
_cell.angle_beta   90.00
_cell.angle_gamma   90.00
#
_symmetry.space_group_name_H-M   'P 1'
#
loop_
_entity.id
_entity.type
_entity.pdbx_description
1 polymer ?
#
loop_
_entity_poly.entity_id
_entity_poly.type
_entity_poly.pdbx_seq_one_letter_code
_entity_poly.pdbx_strand_id
1 'polypeptide(L)'
;MNHALVEALDGVEIFDPQSITDGVIVDTMIGYLAESIFLQMVMDSSKAWNKADTPSKAIHAEIELRELIKVVVDKHMAPKLVGNIRTFSKNQMLQIERQAIIEAWQEWEAYQ
;
A
#
# COMPACT_ATOMS: atom_id res chain seq x y z
N MET A 1 6.02 7.82 -4.01
CA MET A 1 5.18 8.30 -5.14
C MET A 1 5.74 7.89 -6.50
N ASN A 2 6.99 8.24 -6.83
CA ASN A 2 7.59 7.86 -8.13
C ASN A 2 7.55 6.34 -8.40
N HIS A 3 7.81 5.52 -7.39
CA HIS A 3 7.76 4.06 -7.53
C HIS A 3 6.33 3.55 -7.83
N ALA A 4 5.33 3.99 -7.07
CA ALA A 4 3.94 3.60 -7.25
C ALA A 4 3.37 4.00 -8.64
N LEU A 5 3.77 5.17 -9.17
CA LEU A 5 3.36 5.58 -10.51
C LEU A 5 4.01 4.73 -11.60
N VAL A 6 5.29 4.34 -11.41
CA VAL A 6 5.99 3.45 -12.34
C VAL A 6 5.35 2.06 -12.33
N GLU A 7 4.99 1.53 -11.17
CA GLU A 7 4.26 0.25 -11.06
C GLU A 7 2.87 0.33 -11.70
N ALA A 8 2.13 1.42 -11.51
CA ALA A 8 0.81 1.61 -12.11
C ALA A 8 0.86 1.78 -13.64
N LEU A 9 2.03 2.09 -14.20
CA LEU A 9 2.28 2.21 -15.64
C LEU A 9 3.10 1.03 -16.18
N ASP A 10 3.20 -0.08 -15.44
CA ASP A 10 3.95 -1.25 -15.89
C ASP A 10 3.44 -1.72 -17.27
N GLY A 11 4.38 -2.02 -18.17
CA GLY A 11 4.09 -2.35 -19.57
C GLY A 11 3.85 -1.16 -20.51
N VAL A 12 3.91 0.10 -20.06
CA VAL A 12 3.84 1.30 -20.93
C VAL A 12 5.23 1.74 -21.39
N GLU A 13 5.60 1.44 -22.64
CA GLU A 13 6.93 1.77 -23.19
C GLU A 13 7.10 3.26 -23.56
N ILE A 14 6.03 3.92 -23.97
CA ILE A 14 6.02 5.35 -24.36
C ILE A 14 4.95 6.05 -23.54
N PHE A 15 5.36 7.03 -22.74
CA PHE A 15 4.42 7.81 -21.93
C PHE A 15 3.50 8.65 -22.80
N ASP A 16 2.19 8.43 -22.64
CA ASP A 16 1.12 9.26 -23.21
C ASP A 16 0.36 9.91 -22.05
N PRO A 17 0.22 11.24 -21.97
CA PRO A 17 -0.61 11.88 -20.95
C PRO A 17 -2.06 11.36 -20.89
N GLN A 18 -2.59 10.82 -21.99
CA GLN A 18 -3.91 10.18 -22.01
C GLN A 18 -3.95 8.82 -21.30
N SER A 19 -2.79 8.21 -21.03
CA SER A 19 -2.69 6.96 -20.28
C SER A 19 -2.92 7.15 -18.77
N ILE A 20 -2.94 8.39 -18.27
CA ILE A 20 -3.33 8.71 -16.88
C ILE A 20 -4.85 8.65 -16.77
N THR A 21 -5.36 7.43 -16.79
CA THR A 21 -6.79 7.15 -16.58
C THR A 21 -7.12 7.23 -15.09
N ASP A 22 -8.41 7.33 -14.76
CA ASP A 22 -8.86 7.27 -13.35
C ASP A 22 -8.36 5.97 -12.67
N GLY A 23 -8.27 4.85 -13.40
CA GLY A 23 -7.71 3.59 -12.90
C GLY A 23 -6.23 3.70 -12.54
N VAL A 24 -5.41 4.30 -13.41
CA VAL A 24 -3.98 4.53 -13.12
C VAL A 24 -3.80 5.44 -11.90
N ILE A 25 -4.69 6.42 -11.70
CA ILE A 25 -4.67 7.26 -10.49
C ILE A 25 -5.04 6.43 -9.26
N VAL A 26 -6.07 5.58 -9.32
CA VAL A 26 -6.43 4.64 -8.23
C VAL A 26 -5.23 3.79 -7.85
N ASP A 27 -4.64 3.10 -8.82
CA ASP A 27 -3.55 2.14 -8.59
C ASP A 27 -2.31 2.84 -8.02
N THR A 28 -1.99 4.03 -8.54
CA THR A 28 -0.91 4.86 -8.00
C THR A 28 -1.17 5.26 -6.55
N MET A 29 -2.41 5.64 -6.21
CA MET A 29 -2.77 6.05 -4.85
C MET A 29 -2.73 4.87 -3.87
N ILE A 30 -3.22 3.70 -4.28
CA ILE A 30 -3.15 2.45 -3.51
C ILE A 30 -1.69 2.05 -3.27
N GLY A 31 -0.88 1.98 -4.34
CA GLY A 31 0.54 1.63 -4.24
C GLY A 31 1.32 2.63 -3.37
N TYR A 32 1.03 3.92 -3.49
CA TYR A 32 1.64 4.94 -2.64
C TYR A 32 1.31 4.72 -1.16
N LEU A 33 0.03 4.51 -0.84
CA LEU A 33 -0.40 4.33 0.54
C LEU A 33 0.14 3.03 1.14
N ALA A 34 0.13 1.93 0.38
CA ALA A 34 0.70 0.66 0.81
C ALA A 34 2.18 0.80 1.17
N GLU A 35 2.98 1.50 0.34
CA GLU A 35 4.39 1.73 0.64
C GLU A 35 4.58 2.63 1.88
N SER A 36 3.78 3.69 2.02
CA SER A 36 3.81 4.56 3.20
C SER A 36 3.53 3.80 4.49
N ILE A 37 2.51 2.92 4.48
CA ILE A 37 2.15 2.09 5.63
C ILE A 37 3.24 1.07 5.94
N PHE A 38 3.81 0.42 4.93
CA PHE A 38 4.92 -0.51 5.13
C PHE A 38 6.11 0.16 5.81
N LEU A 39 6.54 1.31 5.29
CA LEU A 39 7.65 2.07 5.88
C LEU A 39 7.32 2.48 7.32
N GLN A 40 6.10 2.94 7.58
CA GLN A 40 5.67 3.28 8.93
C GLN A 40 5.72 2.07 9.86
N MET A 41 5.17 0.93 9.45
CA MET A 41 5.17 -0.28 10.28
C MET A 41 6.60 -0.75 10.60
N VAL A 42 7.51 -0.73 9.61
CA VAL A 42 8.93 -1.06 9.83
C VAL A 42 9.60 -0.09 10.79
N MET A 43 9.32 1.22 10.68
CA MET A 43 9.85 2.24 11.60
C MET A 43 9.33 2.06 13.03
N ASP A 44 8.02 1.87 13.18
CA ASP A 44 7.34 1.76 14.48
C ASP A 44 7.73 0.50 15.25
N SER A 45 8.05 -0.57 14.52
CA SER A 45 8.33 -1.88 15.11
C SER A 45 9.80 -2.19 15.34
N SER A 46 10.74 -1.39 14.82
CA SER A 46 12.18 -1.66 14.91
C SER A 46 12.52 -3.12 14.51
N LYS A 47 12.90 -3.99 15.46
CA LYS A 47 13.16 -5.44 15.25
C LYS A 47 11.99 -6.36 15.61
N ALA A 48 10.86 -5.82 16.08
CA ALA A 48 9.76 -6.60 16.64
C ALA A 48 8.85 -7.21 15.58
N TRP A 49 8.70 -6.56 14.40
CA TRP A 49 7.90 -7.13 13.30
C TRP A 49 8.55 -8.36 12.67
N ASN A 50 9.87 -8.52 12.84
CA ASN A 50 10.67 -9.54 12.18
C ASN A 50 11.66 -10.19 13.16
N LYS A 51 11.27 -11.33 13.73
CA LYS A 51 12.11 -12.17 14.59
C LYS A 51 12.98 -13.16 13.77
N ALA A 52 13.24 -12.90 12.49
CA ALA A 52 13.95 -13.84 11.64
C ALA A 52 15.42 -14.00 12.03
N ASP A 53 15.81 -15.24 12.32
CA ASP A 53 17.21 -15.61 12.58
C ASP A 53 18.09 -15.65 11.31
N THR A 54 17.48 -15.58 10.11
CA THR A 54 18.20 -15.68 8.83
C THR A 54 17.75 -14.62 7.81
N PRO A 55 18.65 -14.18 6.91
CA PRO A 55 18.30 -13.24 5.84
C PRO A 55 17.13 -13.71 4.96
N SER A 56 17.06 -15.01 4.64
CA SER A 56 15.96 -15.55 3.82
C SER A 56 14.60 -15.46 4.52
N LYS A 57 14.53 -15.72 5.83
CA LYS A 57 13.30 -15.53 6.60
C LYS A 57 12.92 -14.05 6.69
N ALA A 58 13.90 -13.16 6.79
CA ALA A 58 13.65 -11.73 6.83
C ALA A 58 13.08 -11.21 5.51
N ILE A 59 13.63 -11.63 4.37
CA ILE A 59 13.10 -11.32 3.04
C ILE A 59 11.68 -11.86 2.86
N HIS A 60 11.42 -13.08 3.33
CA HIS A 60 10.09 -13.68 3.23
C HIS A 60 9.06 -12.90 4.05
N ALA A 61 9.37 -12.59 5.31
CA ALA A 61 8.50 -11.77 6.16
C ALA A 61 8.24 -10.38 5.57
N GLU A 62 9.25 -9.76 4.93
CA GLU A 62 9.06 -8.50 4.21
C GLU A 62 8.04 -8.63 3.07
N ILE A 63 8.18 -9.66 2.24
CA ILE A 63 7.27 -9.92 1.12
C ILE A 63 5.84 -10.15 1.63
N GLU A 64 5.67 -11.00 2.65
CA GLU A 64 4.37 -11.29 3.24
C GLU A 64 3.72 -10.04 3.84
N LEU A 65 4.49 -9.23 4.57
CA LEU A 65 4.00 -7.99 5.14
C LEU A 65 3.58 -7.00 4.04
N ARG A 66 4.38 -6.86 2.97
CA ARG A 66 4.04 -5.99 1.83
C ARG A 66 2.75 -6.44 1.15
N GLU A 67 2.58 -7.73 0.91
CA GLU A 67 1.36 -8.26 0.30
C GLU A 67 0.13 -8.12 1.20
N LEU A 68 0.26 -8.37 2.50
CA LEU A 68 -0.81 -8.12 3.47
C LEU A 68 -1.26 -6.66 3.43
N ILE A 69 -0.31 -5.72 3.49
CA ILE A 69 -0.60 -4.29 3.47
C ILE A 69 -1.32 -3.90 2.17
N LYS A 70 -0.89 -4.41 1.00
CA LYS A 70 -1.58 -4.16 -0.28
C LYS A 70 -3.04 -4.60 -0.21
N VAL A 71 -3.31 -5.80 0.30
CA VAL A 71 -4.68 -6.34 0.43
C VAL A 71 -5.52 -5.47 1.36
N VAL A 72 -4.98 -5.08 2.52
CA VAL A 72 -5.68 -4.24 3.49
C VAL A 72 -5.96 -2.84 2.92
N VAL A 73 -4.98 -2.22 2.25
CA VAL A 73 -5.17 -0.90 1.62
C VAL A 73 -6.21 -0.96 0.52
N ASP A 74 -6.13 -1.94 -0.39
CA ASP A 74 -7.10 -2.12 -1.47
C ASP A 74 -8.53 -2.28 -0.91
N LYS A 75 -8.70 -3.13 0.10
CA LYS A 75 -9.98 -3.35 0.80
C LYS A 75 -10.62 -2.06 1.32
N HIS A 76 -9.83 -1.13 1.88
CA HIS A 76 -10.36 0.14 2.41
C HIS A 76 -10.50 1.23 1.36
N MET A 77 -9.65 1.21 0.34
CA MET A 77 -9.46 2.31 -0.59
C MET A 77 -10.30 2.15 -1.87
N ALA A 78 -10.29 0.97 -2.49
CA ALA A 78 -11.00 0.74 -3.75
C ALA A 78 -12.50 1.11 -3.68
N PRO A 79 -13.27 0.74 -2.63
CA PRO A 79 -14.69 1.09 -2.54
C PRO A 79 -14.95 2.60 -2.46
N LYS A 80 -13.99 3.40 -1.99
CA LYS A 80 -14.13 4.85 -1.84
C LYS A 80 -13.68 5.63 -3.08
N LEU A 81 -12.91 5.00 -3.97
CA LEU A 81 -12.38 5.63 -5.17
C LEU A 81 -13.22 5.37 -6.43
N VAL A 82 -13.95 4.24 -6.49
CA VAL A 82 -14.82 3.92 -7.63
C VAL A 82 -15.85 5.04 -7.84
N GLY A 83 -15.78 5.69 -9.01
CA GLY A 83 -16.69 6.76 -9.43
C GLY A 83 -16.51 8.11 -8.71
N ASN A 84 -15.58 8.21 -7.74
CA ASN A 84 -15.45 9.38 -6.86
C ASN A 84 -14.02 9.93 -6.77
N ILE A 85 -13.07 9.48 -7.60
CA ILE A 85 -11.66 9.87 -7.42
C ILE A 85 -11.42 11.37 -7.46
N ARG A 86 -12.19 12.11 -8.27
CA ARG A 86 -12.08 13.57 -8.39
C ARG A 86 -12.62 14.34 -7.18
N THR A 87 -13.44 13.69 -6.34
CA THR A 87 -14.03 14.26 -5.12
C THR A 87 -13.38 13.70 -3.85
N PHE A 88 -12.40 12.79 -3.99
CA PHE A 88 -11.72 12.18 -2.89
C PHE A 88 -10.84 13.19 -2.13
N SER A 89 -11.15 13.40 -0.87
CA SER A 89 -10.53 14.41 -0.03
C SER A 89 -9.30 13.87 0.73
N LYS A 90 -8.41 14.79 1.11
CA LYS A 90 -7.28 14.48 2.00
C LYS A 90 -7.72 13.87 3.34
N ASN A 91 -8.86 14.29 3.88
CA ASN A 91 -9.37 13.73 5.14
C ASN A 91 -9.81 12.27 4.98
N GLN A 92 -10.42 11.91 3.85
CA GLN A 92 -10.75 10.52 3.55
C GLN A 92 -9.48 9.68 3.40
N MET A 93 -8.43 10.21 2.77
CA MET A 93 -7.12 9.57 2.69
C MET A 93 -6.56 9.25 4.08
N LEU A 94 -6.50 10.25 4.97
CA LEU A 94 -5.99 10.09 6.33
C LEU A 94 -6.81 9.09 7.16
N GLN A 95 -8.12 9.04 6.95
CA GLN A 95 -8.98 8.05 7.61
C GLN A 95 -8.67 6.63 7.13
N ILE A 96 -8.54 6.43 5.82
CA ILE A 96 -8.17 5.14 5.23
C ILE A 96 -6.79 4.71 5.71
N GLU A 97 -5.81 5.60 5.67
CA GLU A 97 -4.45 5.33 6.14
C GLU A 97 -4.44 4.81 7.58
N ARG A 98 -5.09 5.52 8.52
CA ARG A 98 -5.18 5.09 9.92
C ARG A 98 -5.86 3.73 10.07
N GLN A 99 -6.94 3.52 9.32
CA GLN A 99 -7.72 2.29 9.42
C GLN A 99 -6.95 1.09 8.86
N ALA A 100 -6.25 1.30 7.74
CA ALA A 100 -5.39 0.31 7.13
C ALA A 100 -4.18 -0.02 8.02
N ILE A 101 -3.56 0.95 8.68
CA ILE A 101 -2.47 0.68 9.64
C ILE A 101 -2.95 -0.18 10.81
N ILE A 102 -4.09 0.17 11.41
CA ILE A 102 -4.65 -0.59 12.54
C ILE A 102 -4.96 -2.03 12.13
N GLU A 103 -5.63 -2.20 10.98
CA GLU A 103 -5.99 -3.54 10.49
C GLU A 103 -4.75 -4.35 10.07
N ALA A 104 -3.77 -3.74 9.40
CA ALA A 104 -2.54 -4.42 9.02
C ALA A 104 -1.78 -4.93 10.25
N TRP A 105 -1.71 -4.15 11.34
CA TRP A 105 -1.15 -4.63 12.61
C TRP A 105 -1.94 -5.79 13.19
N GLN A 106 -3.27 -5.70 13.23
CA GLN A 106 -4.13 -6.76 13.77
C GLN A 106 -3.97 -8.08 13.01
N GLU A 107 -4.01 -8.03 11.68
CA GLU A 107 -3.86 -9.20 10.82
C GLU A 107 -2.43 -9.77 10.92
N TRP A 108 -1.40 -8.91 10.96
CA TRP A 108 -0.01 -9.35 11.09
C TRP A 108 0.26 -10.04 12.43
N GLU A 109 -0.24 -9.48 13.53
CA GLU A 109 -0.11 -10.06 14.87
C GLU A 109 -0.92 -11.35 15.04
N ALA A 110 -2.05 -11.50 14.34
CA ALA A 110 -2.84 -12.74 14.37
C ALA A 110 -2.22 -13.87 13.54
N TYR A 111 -1.41 -13.53 12.53
CA TYR A 111 -0.74 -14.49 11.65
C TYR A 111 0.55 -15.07 12.27
N GLN A 112 1.27 -14.30 13.09
CA GLN A 112 2.51 -14.69 13.78
C GLN A 112 2.26 -15.50 15.07
#